data_AF-A0A7Y8Q1T4-F1
#
_entry.id   AF-A0A7Y8Q1T4-F1
#
_cell.length_a   1.000
_cell.length_b   1.000
_cell.length_c   1.000
_cell.angle_alpha   90.00
_cell.angle_beta   90.00
_cell.angle_gamma   90.00
#
_symmetry.space_group_name_H-M   'P 1'
#
loop_
_entity.id
_entity.type
_entity.pdbx_description
1 polymer ?
#
loop_
_entity_poly.entity_id
_entity_poly.type
_entity_poly.pdbx_seq_one_letter_code
_entity_poly.pdbx_strand_id
1 'polypeptide(L)'
;MSHSQAEILIIQNIQLLEQSRELLENTVEKKFFDTIDQIIKNHTQSSDEDFIGVYDFYEDETWFLPNVWSLESFDIENSKTHKNVYAYYELIHEGNNDTNYWRLSNYFSNEYDKAVFNFTFWKNSFSNYSKAAFKLFCSEQNNKFIELKKLGFQFNLDGQNWYLPIPFLNQEDVIQNYQNDTLEDALAPIKSTLDILIQAHPIFNEIVQSAKIQFSQHTEIL
;
A
#
# COMPACT_ATOMS: atom_id res chain seq x y z
N MET A 1 31.52 -14.30 8.11
CA MET A 1 31.91 -13.89 9.48
C MET A 1 31.44 -14.98 10.43
N SER A 2 32.23 -15.40 11.42
CA SER A 2 31.69 -16.31 12.44
C SER A 2 30.70 -15.55 13.32
N HIS A 3 29.67 -16.22 13.87
CA HIS A 3 28.72 -15.58 14.79
C HIS A 3 29.41 -14.81 15.93
N SER A 4 30.48 -15.37 16.50
CA SER A 4 31.20 -14.72 17.61
C SER A 4 31.90 -13.41 17.22
N GLN A 5 32.26 -13.21 15.95
CA GLN A 5 32.87 -11.96 15.49
C GLN A 5 31.82 -10.86 15.33
N ALA A 6 30.63 -11.21 14.82
CA ALA A 6 29.51 -10.28 14.69
C ALA A 6 29.01 -9.82 16.07
N GLU A 7 28.86 -10.75 17.02
CA GLU A 7 28.48 -10.45 18.41
C GLU A 7 29.45 -9.46 19.08
N ILE A 8 30.77 -9.65 18.90
CA ILE A 8 31.77 -8.72 19.44
C ILE A 8 31.63 -7.33 18.82
N LEU A 9 31.41 -7.23 17.51
CA LEU A 9 31.21 -5.94 16.84
C LEU A 9 29.95 -5.23 17.34
N ILE A 10 28.85 -5.96 17.56
CA ILE A 10 27.62 -5.42 18.15
C ILE A 10 27.91 -4.83 19.54
N ILE A 11 28.57 -5.59 20.41
CA ILE A 11 28.90 -5.14 21.77
C ILE A 11 29.82 -3.91 21.73
N GLN A 12 30.83 -3.91 20.86
CA GLN A 12 31.77 -2.79 20.70
C GLN A 12 31.07 -1.51 20.21
N ASN A 13 29.98 -1.64 19.46
CA ASN A 13 29.27 -0.51 18.84
C ASN A 13 27.86 -0.31 19.44
N ILE A 14 27.57 -0.84 20.63
CA ILE A 14 26.20 -0.83 21.18
C ILE A 14 25.61 0.57 21.32
N GLN A 15 26.43 1.56 21.66
CA GLN A 15 26.00 2.97 21.74
C GLN A 15 25.69 3.56 20.36
N LEU A 16 26.47 3.19 19.33
CA LEU A 16 26.19 3.60 17.96
C LEU A 16 24.88 2.99 17.46
N LEU A 17 24.59 1.74 17.83
CA LEU A 17 23.33 1.09 17.47
C LEU A 17 22.12 1.79 18.11
N GLU A 18 22.22 2.17 19.39
CA GLU A 18 21.16 2.92 20.06
C GLU A 18 20.90 4.28 19.38
N GLN A 19 21.97 5.03 19.08
CA GLN A 19 21.87 6.31 18.36
C GLN A 19 21.36 6.13 16.93
N SER A 20 21.77 5.06 16.25
CA SER A 20 21.33 4.77 14.88
C SER A 20 19.85 4.46 14.83
N ARG A 21 19.30 3.78 15.86
CA ARG A 21 17.85 3.54 15.97
C ARG A 21 17.08 4.86 16.02
N GLU A 22 17.48 5.77 16.90
CA GLU A 22 16.81 7.07 17.05
C GLU A 22 16.87 7.90 15.77
N LEU A 23 18.03 7.93 15.09
CA LEU A 23 18.20 8.64 13.82
C LEU A 23 17.39 8.00 12.70
N LEU A 24 17.34 6.67 12.65
CA LEU A 24 16.56 5.94 11.67
C LEU A 24 15.08 6.29 11.84
N GLU A 25 14.52 6.06 13.02
CA GLU A 25 13.09 6.22 13.31
C GLU A 25 12.63 7.68 13.20
N ASN A 26 13.37 8.64 13.74
CA ASN A 26 12.89 10.03 13.85
C ASN A 26 13.32 10.95 12.71
N THR A 27 14.34 10.57 11.93
CA THR A 27 14.90 11.44 10.89
C THR A 27 14.83 10.80 9.51
N VAL A 28 15.44 9.62 9.35
CA VAL A 28 15.56 8.98 8.04
C VAL A 28 14.21 8.46 7.56
N GLU A 29 13.52 7.68 8.38
CA GLU A 29 12.22 7.11 8.05
C GLU A 29 11.17 8.20 7.83
N LYS A 30 11.12 9.20 8.73
CA LYS A 30 10.21 10.34 8.58
C LYS A 30 10.39 11.04 7.24
N LYS A 31 11.60 11.49 6.90
CA LYS A 31 11.86 12.17 5.62
C LYS A 31 11.50 11.27 4.43
N PHE A 32 11.82 9.99 4.52
CA PHE A 32 11.57 9.03 3.46
C PHE A 32 10.08 8.79 3.22
N PHE A 33 9.32 8.49 4.27
CA PHE A 33 7.88 8.23 4.19
C PHE A 33 7.08 9.51 3.88
N ASP A 34 7.45 10.66 4.47
CA ASP A 34 6.88 11.97 4.08
C ASP A 34 7.03 12.22 2.57
N THR A 35 8.18 11.85 1.99
CA THR A 35 8.42 11.99 0.54
C THR A 35 7.54 11.03 -0.28
N ILE A 36 7.37 9.78 0.17
CA ILE A 36 6.45 8.83 -0.46
C ILE A 36 5.01 9.35 -0.45
N ASP A 37 4.56 9.87 0.69
CA ASP A 37 3.22 10.41 0.85
C ASP A 37 2.97 11.59 -0.08
N GLN A 38 3.94 12.49 -0.23
CA GLN A 38 3.85 13.57 -1.22
C GLN A 38 3.80 13.03 -2.65
N ILE A 39 4.59 12.01 -2.99
CA ILE A 39 4.54 11.38 -4.32
C ILE A 39 3.15 10.83 -4.60
N ILE A 40 2.59 10.04 -3.68
CA ILE A 40 1.27 9.42 -3.86
C ILE A 40 0.20 10.50 -3.97
N LYS A 41 0.20 11.48 -3.05
CA LYS A 41 -0.76 12.58 -3.05
C LYS A 41 -0.71 13.41 -4.33
N ASN A 42 0.48 13.78 -4.80
CA ASN A 42 0.62 14.55 -6.04
C ASN A 42 0.14 13.72 -7.24
N HIS A 43 0.41 12.43 -7.23
CA HIS A 43 0.00 11.52 -8.30
C HIS A 43 -1.53 11.41 -8.38
N THR A 44 -2.20 11.17 -7.24
CA THR A 44 -3.66 11.06 -7.18
C THR A 44 -4.36 12.38 -7.52
N GLN A 45 -3.81 13.52 -7.08
CA GLN A 45 -4.34 14.85 -7.39
C GLN A 45 -4.17 15.27 -8.86
N SER A 46 -3.22 14.66 -9.58
CA SER A 46 -3.01 14.89 -11.00
C SER A 46 -3.94 14.09 -11.92
N SER A 47 -4.70 13.14 -11.34
CA SER A 47 -5.69 12.34 -12.07
C SER A 47 -6.92 13.17 -12.47
N ASP A 48 -7.58 12.77 -13.57
CA ASP A 48 -8.87 13.36 -13.97
C ASP A 48 -10.04 12.94 -13.05
N GLU A 49 -9.83 11.94 -12.20
CA GLU A 49 -10.80 11.45 -11.23
C GLU A 49 -10.55 12.06 -9.84
N ASP A 50 -11.64 12.32 -9.10
CA ASP A 50 -11.58 12.93 -7.77
C ASP A 50 -11.15 11.89 -6.73
N PHE A 51 -9.83 11.79 -6.50
CA PHE A 51 -9.26 10.93 -5.46
C PHE A 51 -9.23 11.63 -4.11
N ILE A 52 -9.65 10.91 -3.08
CA ILE A 52 -9.54 11.30 -1.67
C ILE A 52 -8.64 10.29 -0.96
N GLY A 53 -7.87 10.73 0.03
CA GLY A 53 -6.97 9.84 0.76
C GLY A 53 -6.32 10.48 1.99
N VAL A 54 -5.84 9.61 2.87
CA VAL A 54 -4.93 9.93 3.97
C VAL A 54 -3.52 9.58 3.50
N TYR A 55 -2.56 10.47 3.78
CA TYR A 55 -1.18 10.34 3.34
C TYR A 55 -0.26 10.65 4.53
N ASP A 56 -0.13 9.67 5.43
CA ASP A 56 0.69 9.76 6.64
C ASP A 56 1.26 8.37 6.98
N PHE A 57 2.07 7.82 6.08
CA PHE A 57 2.62 6.48 6.25
C PHE A 57 3.62 6.44 7.41
N TYR A 58 4.21 7.58 7.78
CA TYR A 58 5.15 7.64 8.90
C TYR A 58 4.44 7.36 10.24
N GLU A 59 3.38 8.12 10.56
CA GLU A 59 2.70 8.02 11.86
C GLU A 59 1.56 6.99 11.88
N ASP A 60 0.88 6.77 10.75
CA ASP A 60 -0.32 5.94 10.67
C ASP A 60 -0.37 5.14 9.36
N GLU A 61 -1.25 5.54 8.45
CA GLU A 61 -1.54 4.83 7.21
C GLU A 61 -1.59 5.77 6.00
N THR A 62 -1.25 5.21 4.83
CA THR A 62 -1.47 5.88 3.55
C THR A 62 -2.42 5.06 2.71
N TRP A 63 -3.62 5.60 2.50
CA TRP A 63 -4.66 5.00 1.68
C TRP A 63 -5.44 6.06 0.92
N PHE A 64 -5.98 5.66 -0.23
CA PHE A 64 -6.68 6.56 -1.13
C PHE A 64 -7.70 5.78 -1.98
N LEU A 65 -8.70 6.48 -2.47
CA LEU A 65 -9.75 5.93 -3.32
C LEU A 65 -10.32 7.03 -4.23
N PRO A 66 -10.90 6.68 -5.38
CA PRO A 66 -11.79 7.61 -6.06
C PRO A 66 -13.05 7.83 -5.21
N ASN A 67 -13.55 9.04 -5.18
CA ASN A 67 -14.71 9.44 -4.38
C ASN A 67 -15.98 8.63 -4.72
N VAL A 68 -16.07 8.07 -5.94
CA VAL A 68 -17.18 7.18 -6.36
C VAL A 68 -17.23 5.84 -5.62
N TRP A 69 -16.16 5.47 -4.91
CA TRP A 69 -16.12 4.29 -4.04
C TRP A 69 -16.56 4.59 -2.60
N SER A 70 -16.90 5.83 -2.27
CA SER A 70 -17.50 6.22 -0.99
C SER A 70 -18.98 5.80 -0.93
N LEU A 71 -19.44 5.39 0.26
CA LEU A 71 -20.86 5.12 0.57
C LEU A 71 -21.65 6.42 0.74
N GLU A 72 -21.04 7.39 1.42
CA GLU A 72 -21.57 8.71 1.70
C GLU A 72 -20.39 9.69 1.77
N SER A 73 -20.66 10.99 1.63
CA SER A 73 -19.63 11.99 1.89
C SER A 73 -19.18 11.89 3.34
N PHE A 74 -17.88 11.79 3.55
CA PHE A 74 -17.28 11.67 4.87
C PHE A 74 -16.16 12.70 5.04
N ASP A 75 -15.83 12.96 6.30
CA ASP A 75 -14.69 13.79 6.66
C ASP A 75 -13.45 12.90 6.79
N ILE A 76 -12.43 13.14 5.98
CA ILE A 76 -11.23 12.30 5.97
C ILE A 76 -10.42 12.42 7.27
N GLU A 77 -10.61 13.50 8.03
CA GLU A 77 -9.97 13.70 9.34
C GLU A 77 -10.67 12.91 10.46
N ASN A 78 -11.80 12.26 10.16
CA ASN A 78 -12.53 11.45 11.13
C ASN A 78 -12.04 9.99 11.13
N SER A 79 -11.58 9.49 12.26
CA SER A 79 -11.10 8.11 12.41
C SER A 79 -12.13 7.01 12.15
N LYS A 80 -13.42 7.34 11.94
CA LYS A 80 -14.46 6.37 11.55
C LYS A 80 -14.66 6.25 10.04
N THR A 81 -13.92 7.02 9.26
CA THR A 81 -14.13 7.19 7.81
C THR A 81 -13.89 5.94 6.99
N HIS A 82 -12.99 5.06 7.41
CA HIS A 82 -12.79 3.74 6.79
C HIS A 82 -14.07 2.88 6.77
N LYS A 83 -15.11 3.23 7.54
CA LYS A 83 -16.40 2.52 7.56
C LYS A 83 -17.32 2.88 6.40
N ASN A 84 -17.02 3.95 5.68
CA ASN A 84 -17.91 4.57 4.70
C ASN A 84 -17.40 4.40 3.25
N VAL A 85 -16.65 3.33 2.97
CA VAL A 85 -16.08 3.07 1.64
C VAL A 85 -16.39 1.66 1.17
N TYR A 86 -16.45 1.40 -0.13
CA TYR A 86 -16.56 0.05 -0.68
C TYR A 86 -15.20 -0.64 -0.84
N ALA A 87 -14.21 0.12 -1.29
CA ALA A 87 -12.85 -0.32 -1.55
C ALA A 87 -11.90 0.87 -1.48
N TYR A 88 -10.61 0.58 -1.36
CA TYR A 88 -9.54 1.56 -1.36
C TYR A 88 -8.22 0.92 -1.80
N TYR A 89 -7.29 1.78 -2.16
CA TYR A 89 -5.88 1.47 -2.29
C TYR A 89 -5.17 1.84 -1.00
N GLU A 90 -4.18 1.04 -0.59
CA GLU A 90 -3.35 1.33 0.57
C GLU A 90 -1.88 0.95 0.27
N LEU A 91 -0.96 1.72 0.80
CA LEU A 91 0.45 1.36 0.85
C LEU A 91 0.66 0.50 2.10
N ILE A 92 1.12 -0.74 1.91
CA ILE A 92 1.39 -1.66 3.02
C ILE A 92 2.72 -2.38 2.81
N HIS A 93 3.15 -3.10 3.85
CA HIS A 93 4.23 -4.06 3.75
C HIS A 93 3.63 -5.46 3.66
N GLU A 94 3.87 -6.14 2.55
CA GLU A 94 3.56 -7.56 2.41
C GLU A 94 4.64 -8.34 3.16
N GLY A 95 4.24 -9.05 4.22
CA GLY A 95 5.16 -9.85 5.02
C GLY A 95 4.70 -11.27 5.29
N ASN A 96 5.69 -12.09 5.64
CA ASN A 96 5.47 -13.42 6.22
C ASN A 96 5.41 -13.30 7.75
N ASN A 97 5.20 -14.42 8.47
CA ASN A 97 5.15 -14.42 9.94
C ASN A 97 6.38 -13.81 10.63
N ASP A 98 7.51 -13.70 9.91
CA ASP A 98 8.70 -12.96 10.32
C ASP A 98 8.73 -11.62 9.60
N THR A 99 8.53 -10.53 10.35
CA THR A 99 8.48 -9.17 9.81
C THR A 99 9.80 -8.45 10.02
N ASN A 100 10.14 -7.55 9.09
CA ASN A 100 11.30 -6.68 9.28
C ASN A 100 11.08 -5.75 10.48
N TYR A 101 12.08 -5.64 11.36
CA TYR A 101 12.00 -4.77 12.53
C TYR A 101 11.95 -3.28 12.14
N TRP A 102 12.62 -2.92 11.04
CA TRP A 102 12.62 -1.56 10.51
C TRP A 102 11.85 -1.50 9.21
N ARG A 103 10.78 -0.70 9.18
CA ARG A 103 9.87 -0.60 8.03
C ARG A 103 10.59 -0.18 6.75
N LEU A 104 11.59 0.69 6.87
CA LEU A 104 12.36 1.18 5.72
C LEU A 104 13.09 0.06 4.96
N SER A 105 13.46 -1.05 5.61
CA SER A 105 14.16 -2.14 4.92
C SER A 105 13.30 -2.82 3.85
N ASN A 106 11.97 -2.68 3.92
CA ASN A 106 11.03 -3.25 2.96
C ASN A 106 11.12 -2.64 1.56
N TYR A 107 11.85 -1.52 1.43
CA TYR A 107 12.12 -0.85 0.16
C TYR A 107 13.47 -1.28 -0.45
N PHE A 108 14.29 -2.04 0.26
CA PHE A 108 15.58 -2.53 -0.22
C PHE A 108 15.58 -4.05 -0.33
N SER A 109 16.50 -4.58 -1.14
CA SER A 109 16.64 -6.04 -1.30
C SER A 109 16.83 -6.73 0.05
N ASN A 110 15.87 -7.57 0.44
CA ASN A 110 15.89 -8.32 1.69
C ASN A 110 15.15 -9.67 1.52
N GLU A 111 15.21 -10.53 2.53
CA GLU A 111 14.65 -11.90 2.49
C GLU A 111 13.23 -12.01 3.10
N TYR A 112 12.69 -10.92 3.65
CA TYR A 112 11.48 -10.94 4.48
C TYR A 112 10.29 -10.31 3.74
N ASP A 113 10.20 -8.99 3.80
CA ASP A 113 9.01 -8.22 3.47
C ASP A 113 9.30 -7.23 2.32
N LYS A 114 8.25 -6.82 1.63
CA LYS A 114 8.32 -5.84 0.54
C LYS A 114 7.18 -4.84 0.63
N ALA A 115 7.46 -3.61 0.21
CA ALA A 115 6.42 -2.60 0.05
C ALA A 115 5.53 -2.93 -1.15
N VAL A 116 4.22 -2.79 -1.00
CA VAL A 116 3.23 -3.06 -2.04
C VAL A 116 2.13 -2.01 -2.02
N PHE A 117 1.54 -1.73 -3.18
CA PHE A 117 0.22 -1.11 -3.24
C PHE A 117 -0.84 -2.20 -3.23
N ASN A 118 -1.72 -2.17 -2.24
CA ASN A 118 -2.79 -3.13 -2.09
C ASN A 118 -4.13 -2.51 -2.48
N PHE A 119 -4.92 -3.22 -3.27
CA PHE A 119 -6.34 -2.93 -3.51
C PHE A 119 -7.18 -3.91 -2.68
N THR A 120 -8.02 -3.37 -1.81
CA THR A 120 -8.84 -4.16 -0.91
C THR A 120 -10.25 -3.60 -0.79
N PHE A 121 -11.18 -4.49 -0.45
CA PHE A 121 -12.56 -4.16 -0.15
C PHE A 121 -12.75 -3.91 1.34
N TRP A 122 -13.54 -2.88 1.67
CA TRP A 122 -14.11 -2.78 3.02
C TRP A 122 -15.35 -3.66 3.11
N LYS A 123 -15.13 -4.93 3.49
CA LYS A 123 -16.15 -6.00 3.46
C LYS A 123 -17.41 -5.66 4.25
N ASN A 124 -17.30 -4.84 5.29
CA ASN A 124 -18.43 -4.43 6.14
C ASN A 124 -19.44 -3.51 5.41
N SER A 125 -19.08 -2.94 4.26
CA SER A 125 -19.98 -2.13 3.43
C SER A 125 -20.98 -2.94 2.60
N PHE A 126 -20.84 -4.27 2.59
CA PHE A 126 -21.67 -5.15 1.80
C PHE A 126 -22.68 -5.87 2.70
N SER A 127 -23.96 -5.52 2.56
CA SER A 127 -25.06 -6.04 3.40
C SER A 127 -25.24 -7.56 3.29
N ASN A 128 -24.98 -8.13 2.12
CA ASN A 128 -25.11 -9.57 1.85
C ASN A 128 -23.75 -10.28 1.81
N TYR A 129 -22.73 -9.77 2.51
CA TYR A 129 -21.40 -10.37 2.54
C TYR A 129 -21.44 -11.79 3.12
N SER A 130 -20.87 -12.73 2.37
CA SER A 130 -20.51 -14.07 2.83
C SER A 130 -19.07 -14.32 2.44
N LYS A 131 -18.21 -14.71 3.39
CA LYS A 131 -16.80 -14.98 3.12
C LYS A 131 -16.60 -15.98 1.98
N ALA A 132 -17.42 -17.03 1.91
CA ALA A 132 -17.33 -18.04 0.86
C ALA A 132 -17.76 -17.49 -0.51
N ALA A 133 -18.88 -16.76 -0.56
CA ALA A 133 -19.39 -16.18 -1.80
C ALA A 133 -18.47 -15.06 -2.31
N PHE A 134 -17.93 -14.23 -1.42
CA PHE A 134 -17.02 -13.14 -1.77
C PHE A 134 -15.66 -13.68 -2.24
N LYS A 135 -15.14 -14.74 -1.59
CA LYS A 135 -13.93 -15.45 -2.06
C LYS A 135 -14.12 -16.03 -3.47
N LEU A 136 -15.27 -16.62 -3.76
CA LEU A 136 -15.60 -17.09 -5.10
C LEU A 136 -15.68 -15.93 -6.09
N PHE A 137 -16.41 -14.86 -5.75
CA PHE A 137 -16.51 -13.66 -6.56
C PHE A 137 -15.13 -13.07 -6.91
N CYS A 138 -14.25 -12.85 -5.93
CA CYS A 138 -12.91 -12.32 -6.18
C CYS A 138 -12.09 -13.25 -7.07
N SER A 139 -12.21 -14.57 -6.88
CA SER A 139 -11.54 -15.55 -7.75
C SER A 139 -12.06 -15.49 -9.19
N GLU A 140 -13.36 -15.33 -9.39
CA GLU A 140 -13.98 -15.15 -10.71
C GLU A 140 -13.53 -13.85 -11.37
N GLN A 141 -13.51 -12.73 -10.63
CA GLN A 141 -13.00 -11.45 -11.14
C GLN A 141 -11.52 -11.55 -11.54
N ASN A 142 -10.69 -12.20 -10.72
CA ASN A 142 -9.27 -12.40 -11.02
C ASN A 142 -9.06 -13.23 -12.30
N ASN A 143 -9.91 -14.24 -12.53
CA ASN A 143 -9.86 -15.05 -13.74
C ASN A 143 -10.40 -14.30 -14.97
N LYS A 144 -11.42 -13.46 -14.78
CA LYS A 144 -12.01 -12.62 -15.83
C LYS A 144 -11.03 -11.56 -16.32
N PHE A 145 -10.36 -10.86 -15.41
CA PHE A 145 -9.45 -9.74 -15.72
C PHE A 145 -7.99 -10.18 -15.68
N ILE A 146 -7.60 -11.02 -16.64
CA ILE A 146 -6.22 -11.52 -16.76
C ILE A 146 -5.21 -10.38 -17.00
N GLU A 147 -5.68 -9.23 -17.47
CA GLU A 147 -4.93 -7.97 -17.63
C GLU A 147 -4.26 -7.53 -16.33
N LEU A 148 -4.91 -7.71 -15.17
CA LEU A 148 -4.30 -7.37 -13.87
C LEU A 148 -3.00 -8.15 -13.64
N LYS A 149 -3.00 -9.44 -13.95
CA LYS A 149 -1.80 -10.28 -13.87
C LYS A 149 -0.72 -9.84 -14.87
N LYS A 150 -1.12 -9.42 -16.09
CA LYS A 150 -0.17 -8.91 -17.10
C LYS A 150 0.48 -7.59 -16.65
N LEU A 151 -0.25 -6.77 -15.89
CA LEU A 151 0.25 -5.55 -15.27
C LEU A 151 1.12 -5.80 -14.02
N GLY A 152 1.25 -7.06 -13.58
CA GLY A 152 2.11 -7.44 -12.46
C GLY A 152 1.38 -7.57 -11.12
N PHE A 153 0.06 -7.38 -11.07
CA PHE A 153 -0.71 -7.63 -9.86
C PHE A 153 -0.67 -9.11 -9.47
N GLN A 154 -0.54 -9.33 -8.18
CA GLN A 154 -0.69 -10.61 -7.52
C GLN A 154 -2.05 -10.66 -6.83
N PHE A 155 -2.60 -11.85 -6.66
CA PHE A 155 -3.91 -12.05 -6.06
C PHE A 155 -3.79 -12.94 -4.83
N ASN A 156 -4.15 -12.40 -3.66
CA ASN A 156 -4.24 -13.16 -2.42
C ASN A 156 -5.69 -13.60 -2.22
N LEU A 157 -5.92 -14.89 -2.46
CA LEU A 157 -7.24 -15.49 -2.40
C LEU A 157 -7.82 -15.51 -0.97
N ASP A 158 -6.99 -15.60 0.07
CA ASP A 158 -7.46 -15.60 1.47
C ASP A 158 -7.78 -14.19 1.96
N GLY A 159 -6.94 -13.22 1.59
CA GLY A 159 -7.17 -11.80 1.81
C GLY A 159 -8.32 -11.23 0.97
N GLN A 160 -8.62 -11.86 -0.18
CA GLN A 160 -9.60 -11.41 -1.18
C GLN A 160 -9.22 -10.03 -1.75
N ASN A 161 -7.94 -9.85 -2.03
CA ASN A 161 -7.32 -8.60 -2.43
C ASN A 161 -6.29 -8.82 -3.55
N TRP A 162 -6.02 -7.74 -4.28
CA TRP A 162 -4.98 -7.68 -5.30
C TRP A 162 -3.92 -6.72 -4.83
N TYR A 163 -2.66 -7.03 -5.10
CA TYR A 163 -1.57 -6.17 -4.69
C TYR A 163 -0.50 -6.13 -5.77
N LEU A 164 0.17 -4.98 -5.85
CA LEU A 164 1.22 -4.70 -6.81
C LEU A 164 2.51 -4.43 -6.05
N PRO A 165 3.49 -5.35 -6.13
CA PRO A 165 4.79 -5.16 -5.50
C PRO A 165 5.53 -3.95 -6.05
N ILE A 166 6.08 -3.14 -5.15
CA ILE A 166 6.98 -2.06 -5.51
C ILE A 166 8.38 -2.67 -5.72
N PRO A 167 9.05 -2.45 -6.87
CA PRO A 167 10.41 -2.91 -7.06
C PRO A 167 11.35 -2.32 -6.00
N PHE A 168 12.32 -3.11 -5.53
CA PHE A 168 13.32 -2.63 -4.59
C PHE A 168 14.09 -1.44 -5.14
N LEU A 169 14.35 -0.49 -4.27
CA LEU A 169 15.15 0.68 -4.55
C LEU A 169 16.63 0.32 -4.60
N ASN A 170 17.37 1.05 -5.41
CA ASN A 170 18.82 1.02 -5.37
C ASN A 170 19.31 1.82 -4.15
N GLN A 171 20.03 1.15 -3.25
CA GLN A 171 20.51 1.76 -2.02
C GLN A 171 21.51 2.91 -2.27
N GLU A 172 22.39 2.78 -3.26
CA GLU A 172 23.35 3.83 -3.60
C GLU A 172 22.65 5.07 -4.14
N ASP A 173 21.64 4.89 -4.99
CA ASP A 173 20.83 5.99 -5.52
C ASP A 173 20.06 6.69 -4.40
N VAL A 174 19.47 5.95 -3.46
CA VAL A 174 18.77 6.54 -2.30
C VAL A 174 19.75 7.35 -1.45
N ILE A 175 20.95 6.82 -1.16
CA ILE A 175 21.96 7.54 -0.37
C ILE A 175 22.37 8.85 -1.06
N GLN A 176 22.68 8.79 -2.35
CA GLN A 176 23.10 9.97 -3.11
C GLN A 176 22.01 11.03 -3.14
N ASN A 177 20.77 10.64 -3.42
CA ASN A 177 19.65 11.57 -3.50
C ASN A 177 19.24 12.11 -2.12
N TYR A 178 19.38 11.31 -1.06
CA TYR A 178 19.15 11.77 0.31
C TYR A 178 20.14 12.87 0.72
N GLN A 179 21.41 12.74 0.33
CA GLN A 179 22.47 13.73 0.61
C GLN A 179 22.29 15.03 -0.18
N ASN A 180 21.68 14.97 -1.36
CA ASN A 180 21.50 16.11 -2.25
C ASN A 180 20.12 16.75 -2.16
N ASP A 181 19.28 16.33 -1.21
CA ASP A 181 17.88 16.77 -1.05
C ASP A 181 17.01 16.54 -2.31
N THR A 182 17.30 15.46 -3.05
CA THR A 182 16.58 15.02 -4.26
C THR A 182 15.98 13.63 -4.11
N LEU A 183 15.63 13.22 -2.89
CA LEU A 183 15.16 11.86 -2.56
C LEU A 183 14.06 11.35 -3.50
N GLU A 184 13.16 12.24 -3.92
CA GLU A 184 12.07 11.94 -4.86
C GLU A 184 12.55 11.25 -6.16
N ASP A 185 13.75 11.57 -6.65
CA ASP A 185 14.32 10.99 -7.87
C ASP A 185 14.69 9.52 -7.69
N ALA A 186 15.14 9.13 -6.49
CA ALA A 186 15.44 7.73 -6.15
C ALA A 186 14.16 6.89 -5.95
N LEU A 187 13.00 7.53 -5.80
CA LEU A 187 11.69 6.89 -5.59
C LEU A 187 10.92 6.66 -6.90
N ALA A 188 11.60 6.72 -8.05
CA ALA A 188 11.04 6.40 -9.35
C ALA A 188 10.32 5.03 -9.43
N PRO A 189 10.76 3.96 -8.73
CA PRO A 189 10.01 2.71 -8.69
C PRO A 189 8.60 2.85 -8.09
N ILE A 190 8.42 3.73 -7.10
CA ILE A 190 7.10 3.99 -6.49
C ILE A 190 6.20 4.70 -7.50
N LYS A 191 6.72 5.75 -8.17
CA LYS A 191 6.01 6.49 -9.23
C LYS A 191 5.56 5.56 -10.35
N SER A 192 6.48 4.72 -10.85
CA SER A 192 6.19 3.76 -11.91
C SER A 192 5.13 2.73 -11.48
N THR A 193 5.12 2.34 -10.20
CA THR A 193 4.11 1.41 -9.67
C THR A 193 2.74 2.08 -9.55
N LEU A 194 2.69 3.37 -9.18
CA LEU A 194 1.47 4.18 -9.19
C LEU A 194 0.90 4.35 -10.61
N ASP A 195 1.75 4.58 -11.61
CA ASP A 195 1.31 4.66 -13.01
C ASP A 195 0.57 3.38 -13.44
N ILE A 196 1.10 2.22 -13.06
CA ILE A 196 0.48 0.91 -13.32
C ILE A 196 -0.84 0.77 -12.54
N LEU A 197 -0.89 1.25 -11.30
CA LEU A 197 -2.10 1.24 -10.47
C LEU A 197 -3.22 2.05 -11.12
N ILE A 198 -2.91 3.24 -11.63
CA ILE A 198 -3.86 4.11 -12.34
C ILE A 198 -4.28 3.48 -13.67
N GLN A 199 -3.34 2.86 -14.41
CA GLN A 199 -3.69 2.11 -15.61
C GLN A 199 -4.68 0.96 -15.33
N ALA A 200 -4.55 0.29 -14.19
CA ALA A 200 -5.46 -0.77 -13.76
C ALA A 200 -6.77 -0.25 -13.16
N HIS A 201 -6.86 1.04 -12.83
CA HIS A 201 -7.99 1.63 -12.11
C HIS A 201 -9.36 1.37 -12.75
N PRO A 202 -9.54 1.50 -14.08
CA PRO A 202 -10.84 1.20 -14.72
C PRO A 202 -11.32 -0.23 -14.49
N ILE A 203 -10.39 -1.20 -14.43
CA ILE A 203 -10.71 -2.61 -14.14
C ILE A 203 -11.17 -2.75 -12.69
N PHE A 204 -10.45 -2.14 -11.74
CA PHE A 204 -10.86 -2.16 -10.34
C PHE A 204 -12.20 -1.48 -10.13
N ASN A 205 -12.49 -0.40 -10.87
CA ASN A 205 -13.80 0.23 -10.81
C ASN A 205 -14.91 -0.73 -11.28
N GLU A 206 -14.70 -1.48 -12.37
CA GLU A 206 -15.66 -2.52 -12.82
C GLU A 206 -15.86 -3.63 -11.77
N ILE A 207 -14.77 -4.05 -11.12
CA ILE A 207 -14.81 -5.02 -10.01
C ILE A 207 -15.62 -4.48 -8.83
N VAL A 208 -15.42 -3.23 -8.43
CA VAL A 208 -16.17 -2.58 -7.35
C VAL A 208 -17.65 -2.45 -7.69
N GLN A 209 -18.00 -2.00 -8.90
CA GLN A 209 -19.41 -1.92 -9.31
C GLN A 209 -20.08 -3.29 -9.34
N SER A 210 -19.38 -4.33 -9.82
CA SER A 210 -19.88 -5.70 -9.81
C SER A 210 -20.13 -6.20 -8.39
N ALA A 211 -19.21 -5.91 -7.46
CA ALA A 211 -19.37 -6.25 -6.05
C ALA A 211 -20.59 -5.56 -5.42
N LYS A 212 -20.80 -4.27 -5.72
CA LYS A 212 -21.97 -3.51 -5.26
C LYS A 212 -23.28 -4.15 -5.74
N ILE A 213 -23.37 -4.50 -7.03
CA ILE A 213 -24.56 -5.13 -7.61
C ILE A 213 -24.86 -6.48 -6.94
N GLN A 214 -23.82 -7.27 -6.66
CA GLN A 214 -23.97 -8.62 -6.14
C GLN A 214 -24.22 -8.66 -4.63
N PHE A 215 -23.59 -7.76 -3.86
CA PHE A 215 -23.54 -7.85 -2.40
C PHE A 215 -24.16 -6.67 -1.64
N SER A 216 -24.61 -5.61 -2.33
CA SER A 216 -25.21 -4.42 -1.68
C SER A 216 -26.68 -4.19 -2.00
N GLN A 217 -27.40 -5.14 -2.62
CA GLN A 217 -28.83 -4.95 -2.89
C GLN A 217 -29.65 -4.83 -1.59
N HIS A 218 -30.16 -3.61 -1.34
CA HIS A 218 -31.54 -3.46 -0.90
C HIS A 218 -32.41 -3.61 -2.14
N THR A 219 -33.21 -4.67 -2.20
CA THR A 219 -34.40 -4.68 -3.05
C THR A 219 -35.32 -3.60 -2.51
N GLU A 220 -35.31 -2.40 -3.09
CA GLU A 220 -36.45 -1.50 -2.94
C GLU A 220 -37.64 -2.22 -3.58
N ILE A 221 -38.50 -2.77 -2.72
CA ILE A 221 -39.81 -3.25 -3.11
C ILE A 221 -40.60 -1.99 -3.48
N LEU A 222 -40.80 -1.78 -4.79
CA LEU A 222 -41.82 -0.89 -5.34
C LEU A 222 -43.22 -1.36 -4.93
#